data_AF-A0A344ALP7-F1
#
_entry.id   AF-A0A344ALP7-F1
#
_cell.length_a   1.000
_cell.length_b   1.000
_cell.length_c   1.000
_cell.angle_alpha   90.00
_cell.angle_beta   90.00
_cell.angle_gamma   90.00
#
_symmetry.space_group_name_H-M   'P 1'
#
loop_
_entity.id
_entity.type
_entity.pdbx_description
1 polymer ?
#
loop_
_entity_poly.entity_id
_entity_poly.type
_entity_poly.pdbx_seq_one_letter_code
_entity_poly.pdbx_strand_id
1 'polypeptide(L)'
;MLNTLCYAFLLMLFLFMLTLVLYIISYKSIIDREKMSPFECGFDPFDSSRIPFSSHFFMIAVIFLIFDIELVIIMPLIILMTNMKIIYMYMIMYSFLLILLIGLFHEWNNKMLDWL
;
A
#
# COMPACT_ATOMS: atom_id res chain seq x y z
N MET A 1 -21.72 -15.27 0.81
CA MET A 1 -20.43 -15.66 1.43
C MET A 1 -19.80 -16.89 0.77
N LEU A 2 -20.50 -18.03 0.64
CA LEU A 2 -19.90 -19.21 0.00
C LEU A 2 -19.57 -18.98 -1.48
N ASN A 3 -20.52 -18.43 -2.27
CA ASN A 3 -20.28 -18.13 -3.68
C ASN A 3 -19.15 -17.11 -3.89
N THR A 4 -19.06 -16.08 -3.04
CA THR A 4 -17.98 -15.08 -3.10
C THR A 4 -16.62 -15.70 -2.80
N LEU A 5 -16.55 -16.65 -1.86
CA LEU A 5 -15.33 -17.42 -1.58
C LEU A 5 -14.97 -18.34 -2.77
N CYS A 6 -15.96 -18.99 -3.40
CA CYS A 6 -15.73 -19.79 -4.59
C CYS A 6 -15.17 -18.95 -5.75
N TYR A 7 -15.70 -17.74 -5.99
CA TYR A 7 -15.16 -16.84 -7.01
C TYR A 7 -13.73 -16.38 -6.72
N ALA A 8 -13.41 -16.04 -5.46
CA ALA A 8 -12.06 -15.67 -5.07
C ALA A 8 -11.06 -16.81 -5.29
N PHE A 9 -11.46 -18.04 -4.94
CA PHE A 9 -10.64 -19.23 -5.15
C PHE A 9 -10.42 -19.53 -6.64
N LEU A 10 -11.47 -19.42 -7.46
CA LEU A 10 -11.37 -19.57 -8.92
C LEU A 10 -10.40 -18.55 -9.54
N LEU A 11 -10.45 -17.28 -9.10
CA LEU A 11 -9.53 -16.24 -9.57
C LEU A 11 -8.07 -16.54 -9.19
N MET A 12 -7.83 -17.00 -7.97
CA MET A 12 -6.49 -17.37 -7.52
C MET A 12 -5.93 -18.54 -8.32
N LEU A 13 -6.73 -19.58 -8.56
CA LEU A 13 -6.34 -20.72 -9.40
C LEU A 13 -6.05 -20.29 -10.83
N PHE A 14 -6.86 -19.41 -11.40
CA PHE A 14 -6.65 -18.92 -12.76
C PHE A 14 -5.33 -18.15 -12.88
N LEU A 15 -5.03 -17.24 -11.95
CA LEU A 15 -3.76 -16.53 -11.90
C LEU A 15 -2.57 -17.48 -11.75
N PHE A 16 -2.69 -18.50 -10.90
CA PHE A 16 -1.66 -19.50 -10.73
C PHE A 16 -1.40 -20.27 -12.03
N MET A 17 -2.45 -20.74 -12.71
CA MET A 17 -2.32 -21.44 -13.99
C MET A 17 -1.70 -20.55 -15.08
N LEU A 18 -2.09 -19.27 -15.14
CA LEU A 18 -1.45 -18.30 -16.04
C LEU A 18 0.05 -18.15 -15.75
N THR A 19 0.44 -18.02 -14.48
CA THR A 19 1.86 -17.92 -14.13
C THR A 19 2.64 -19.19 -14.48
N LEU A 20 2.05 -20.38 -14.31
CA LEU A 20 2.68 -21.64 -14.71
C LEU A 20 2.86 -21.73 -16.24
N VAL A 21 1.84 -21.36 -17.01
CA VAL A 21 1.93 -21.35 -18.47
C VAL A 21 3.01 -20.36 -18.92
N LEU A 22 3.05 -19.15 -18.35
CA LEU A 22 4.09 -18.17 -18.64
C LEU A 22 5.49 -18.69 -18.24
N TYR A 23 5.60 -19.38 -17.11
CA TYR A 23 6.87 -19.99 -16.68
C TYR A 23 7.32 -21.08 -17.67
N ILE A 24 6.43 -21.97 -18.11
CA ILE A 24 6.75 -23.02 -19.07
C ILE A 24 7.16 -22.43 -20.43
N ILE A 25 6.45 -21.40 -20.90
CA ILE A 25 6.77 -20.70 -22.16
C ILE A 25 8.11 -19.96 -22.06
N SER A 26 8.39 -19.34 -20.91
CA SER A 26 9.63 -18.58 -20.67
C SER A 26 10.83 -19.45 -20.28
N TYR A 27 10.62 -20.74 -20.00
CA TYR A 27 11.69 -21.66 -19.61
C TYR A 27 12.67 -21.86 -20.77
N LYS A 28 13.74 -21.06 -20.77
CA LYS A 28 14.84 -21.17 -21.72
C LYS A 28 15.85 -22.15 -21.14
N SER A 29 16.02 -23.30 -21.79
CA SER A 29 16.81 -24.44 -21.32
C SER A 29 18.32 -24.20 -21.18
N ILE A 30 18.84 -23.09 -21.70
CA ILE A 30 20.27 -22.81 -21.75
C ILE A 30 20.63 -21.80 -20.66
N ILE A 31 21.29 -22.31 -19.62
CA ILE A 31 21.95 -21.55 -18.57
C ILE A 31 23.19 -20.90 -19.20
N ASP A 32 23.00 -19.79 -19.90
CA ASP A 32 24.11 -18.98 -20.40
C ASP A 32 24.75 -18.24 -19.23
N ARG A 33 26.09 -18.32 -19.11
CA ARG A 33 26.88 -17.58 -18.12
C ARG A 33 26.57 -16.08 -18.14
N GLU A 34 26.35 -15.51 -19.32
CA GLU A 34 26.03 -14.08 -19.49
C GLU A 34 24.68 -13.70 -18.87
N LYS A 35 23.67 -14.60 -18.90
CA LYS A 35 22.37 -14.35 -18.23
C LYS A 35 22.44 -14.51 -16.72
N MET A 36 23.38 -15.33 -16.23
CA MET A 36 23.64 -15.55 -14.82
C MET A 36 24.61 -14.53 -14.23
N SER A 37 25.17 -13.63 -15.06
CA SER A 37 26.05 -12.55 -14.63
C SER A 37 25.24 -11.30 -14.26
N PRO A 38 25.72 -10.47 -13.32
CA PRO A 38 25.04 -9.24 -12.98
C PRO A 38 25.01 -8.29 -14.19
N PHE A 39 23.79 -7.98 -14.63
CA PHE A 39 23.55 -6.96 -15.64
C PHE A 39 23.89 -5.60 -15.02
N GLU A 40 25.09 -5.09 -15.32
CA GLU A 40 25.29 -3.66 -15.63
C GLU A 40 26.75 -3.24 -15.88
N CYS A 41 27.79 -4.05 -15.59
CA CYS A 41 29.15 -3.78 -16.11
C CYS A 41 30.21 -4.87 -15.86
N GLY A 42 29.84 -6.09 -15.43
CA GLY A 42 30.83 -7.15 -15.17
C GLY A 42 31.76 -6.90 -13.98
N PHE A 43 31.44 -5.93 -13.13
CA PHE A 43 32.09 -5.74 -11.83
C PHE A 43 31.29 -6.42 -10.73
N ASP A 44 31.98 -7.09 -9.82
CA ASP A 44 31.39 -7.56 -8.57
C ASP A 44 30.98 -6.35 -7.72
N PRO A 45 29.84 -6.39 -7.01
CA PRO A 45 29.42 -5.29 -6.15
C PRO A 45 30.48 -5.07 -5.07
N PHE A 46 31.19 -3.94 -5.17
CA PHE A 46 32.31 -3.60 -4.27
C PHE A 46 31.86 -3.22 -2.85
N ASP A 47 30.59 -2.91 -2.65
CA ASP A 47 30.05 -2.45 -1.38
C ASP A 47 28.82 -3.24 -0.93
N SER A 48 28.57 -3.23 0.38
CA SER A 48 27.38 -3.86 0.96
C SER A 48 26.11 -3.29 0.32
N SER A 49 25.13 -4.16 0.03
CA SER A 49 23.80 -3.80 -0.51
C SER A 49 22.94 -2.92 0.41
N ARG A 50 23.50 -2.40 1.51
CA ARG A 50 22.83 -1.45 2.40
C ARG A 50 22.75 -0.09 1.71
N ILE A 51 21.71 0.05 0.92
CA ILE A 51 21.28 1.34 0.38
C ILE A 51 20.92 2.24 1.57
N PRO A 52 21.38 3.51 1.60
CA PRO A 52 21.02 4.43 2.67
C PRO A 52 19.51 4.52 2.79
N PHE A 53 19.01 4.36 4.02
CA PHE A 53 17.59 4.47 4.30
C PHE A 53 17.16 5.95 4.26
N SER A 54 16.21 6.24 3.39
CA SER A 54 15.53 7.53 3.35
C SER A 54 14.53 7.66 4.50
N SER A 55 14.82 8.52 5.46
CA SER A 55 13.86 8.87 6.53
C SER A 55 12.56 9.46 5.97
N HIS A 56 12.61 10.12 4.81
CA HIS A 56 11.44 10.75 4.20
C HIS A 56 10.38 9.73 3.76
N PHE A 57 10.78 8.64 3.07
CA PHE A 57 9.83 7.59 2.67
C PHE A 57 9.22 6.86 3.87
N PHE A 58 9.98 6.72 4.95
CA PHE A 58 9.45 6.15 6.19
C PHE A 58 8.38 7.02 6.82
N MET A 59 8.63 8.32 6.87
CA MET A 59 7.72 9.29 7.44
C MET A 59 6.38 9.33 6.70
N ILE A 60 6.40 9.27 5.37
CA ILE A 60 5.18 9.16 4.55
C ILE A 60 4.41 7.87 4.87
N ALA A 61 5.10 6.74 5.05
CA ALA A 61 4.45 5.47 5.41
C ALA A 61 3.80 5.50 6.79
N VAL A 62 4.42 6.16 7.77
CA VAL A 62 3.86 6.36 9.12
C VAL A 62 2.63 7.26 9.06
N ILE A 63 2.70 8.37 8.33
CA ILE A 63 1.57 9.29 8.12
C ILE A 63 0.39 8.54 7.48
N PHE A 64 0.64 7.77 6.42
CA PHE A 64 -0.38 6.96 5.75
C PHE A 64 -1.05 5.98 6.73
N LEU A 65 -0.27 5.30 7.58
CA LEU A 65 -0.80 4.36 8.57
C LEU A 65 -1.71 5.04 9.60
N ILE A 66 -1.35 6.24 10.08
CA ILE A 66 -2.17 7.00 11.02
C ILE A 66 -3.48 7.43 10.36
N PHE A 67 -3.42 7.99 9.15
CA PHE A 67 -4.62 8.37 8.39
C PHE A 67 -5.55 7.17 8.13
N ASP A 68 -5.01 5.99 7.83
CA ASP A 68 -5.82 4.77 7.62
C ASP A 68 -6.56 4.36 8.90
N ILE A 69 -5.91 4.46 10.08
CA ILE A 69 -6.55 4.18 11.37
C ILE A 69 -7.70 5.17 11.63
N GLU A 70 -7.49 6.46 11.34
CA GLU A 70 -8.52 7.49 11.51
C GLU A 70 -9.72 7.25 10.59
N LEU A 71 -9.51 6.79 9.35
CA LEU A 71 -10.59 6.39 8.45
C LEU A 71 -11.37 5.17 8.95
N VAL A 72 -10.69 4.18 9.53
CA VAL A 72 -11.35 3.03 10.15
C VAL A 72 -12.24 3.46 11.33
N ILE A 73 -11.83 4.48 12.10
CA ILE A 73 -12.66 5.05 13.19
C ILE A 73 -13.91 5.75 12.64
N ILE A 74 -13.85 6.35 11.45
CA ILE A 74 -15.01 7.00 10.82
C ILE A 74 -16.03 5.98 10.27
N MET A 75 -15.58 4.87 9.68
CA MET A 75 -16.45 3.84 9.07
C MET A 75 -17.72 3.44 9.87
N PRO A 76 -17.69 3.19 11.20
CA PRO A 76 -18.89 2.84 11.95
C PRO A 76 -19.97 3.92 11.99
N LEU A 77 -19.65 5.20 11.75
CA LEU A 77 -20.66 6.26 11.64
C LEU A 77 -21.63 6.00 10.49
N ILE A 78 -21.17 5.41 9.37
CA ILE A 78 -22.02 5.09 8.21
C ILE A 78 -23.11 4.09 8.60
N ILE A 79 -22.75 3.11 9.44
CA ILE A 79 -23.69 2.08 9.92
C ILE A 79 -24.69 2.69 10.92
N LEU A 80 -24.26 3.66 11.72
CA LEU A 80 -25.09 4.33 12.73
C LEU A 80 -26.04 5.39 12.15
N MET A 81 -25.93 5.74 10.87
CA MET A 81 -26.75 6.77 10.20
C MET A 81 -28.25 6.51 10.33
N THR A 82 -28.68 5.25 10.40
CA THR A 82 -30.11 4.90 10.49
C THR A 82 -30.69 5.11 11.89
N ASN A 83 -29.86 5.10 12.93
CA ASN A 83 -30.31 5.01 14.33
C ASN A 83 -30.10 6.31 15.11
N MET A 84 -29.18 7.17 14.66
CA MET A 84 -28.80 8.40 15.35
C MET A 84 -29.53 9.61 14.76
N LYS A 85 -29.75 10.65 15.57
CA LYS A 85 -30.27 11.92 15.03
C LYS A 85 -29.24 12.54 14.09
N ILE A 86 -29.72 12.98 12.93
CA ILE A 86 -28.94 13.60 11.86
C ILE A 86 -28.03 14.75 12.37
N ILE A 87 -28.52 15.58 13.29
CA ILE A 87 -27.73 16.68 13.89
C ILE A 87 -26.48 16.16 14.60
N TYR A 88 -26.60 15.14 15.47
CA TYR A 88 -25.45 14.66 16.25
C TYR A 88 -24.40 14.00 15.36
N MET A 89 -24.86 13.28 14.35
CA MET A 89 -24.02 12.65 13.35
C MET A 89 -23.20 13.68 12.55
N TYR A 90 -23.83 14.76 12.08
CA TYR A 90 -23.12 15.85 11.41
C TYR A 90 -22.10 16.53 12.33
N MET A 91 -22.45 16.77 13.60
CA MET A 91 -21.51 17.38 14.55
C MET A 91 -20.27 16.52 14.77
N ILE A 92 -20.43 15.21 14.95
CA ILE A 92 -19.31 14.27 15.11
C ILE A 92 -18.45 14.24 13.85
N MET A 93 -19.05 14.04 12.68
CA MET A 93 -18.32 14.01 11.40
C MET A 93 -17.55 15.30 11.14
N TYR A 94 -18.17 16.46 11.39
CA TYR A 94 -17.54 17.76 11.20
C TYR A 94 -16.37 17.97 12.17
N SER A 95 -16.55 17.64 13.44
CA SER A 95 -15.47 17.74 14.43
C SER A 95 -14.28 16.84 14.08
N PHE A 96 -14.54 15.63 13.58
CA PHE A 96 -13.51 14.68 13.19
C PHE A 96 -12.76 15.11 11.93
N LEU A 97 -13.49 15.60 10.92
CA LEU A 97 -12.89 16.17 9.70
C LEU A 97 -12.01 17.39 9.98
N LEU A 98 -12.41 18.24 10.93
CA LEU A 98 -11.60 19.38 11.35
C LEU A 98 -10.26 18.95 11.94
N ILE A 99 -10.26 17.92 12.80
CA ILE A 99 -9.03 17.38 13.41
C ILE A 99 -8.10 16.82 12.32
N LEU A 100 -8.65 16.03 11.39
CA LEU A 100 -7.93 15.50 10.22
C LEU A 100 -7.26 16.62 9.41
N LEU A 101 -8.02 17.67 9.06
CA LEU A 101 -7.51 18.79 8.29
C LEU A 101 -6.39 19.53 9.03
N ILE A 102 -6.56 19.79 10.33
CA ILE A 102 -5.54 20.47 11.15
C ILE A 102 -4.27 19.63 11.24
N GLY A 103 -4.40 18.31 11.44
CA GLY A 103 -3.26 17.39 11.46
C GLY A 103 -2.48 17.41 10.15
N LEU A 104 -3.18 17.34 9.02
CA LEU A 104 -2.57 17.39 7.69
C LEU A 104 -1.89 18.75 7.41
N PHE A 105 -2.52 19.86 7.81
CA PHE A 105 -1.88 21.18 7.71
C PHE A 105 -0.62 21.29 8.57
N HIS A 106 -0.60 20.66 9.76
CA HIS A 106 0.57 20.65 10.62
C HIS A 106 1.73 19.86 9.97
N GLU A 107 1.44 18.68 9.42
CA GLU A 107 2.44 17.86 8.72
C GLU A 107 2.98 18.56 7.46
N TRP A 108 2.13 19.27 6.73
CA TRP A 108 2.54 20.06 5.58
C TRP A 108 3.46 21.22 5.99
N ASN A 109 3.12 21.96 7.05
CA ASN A 109 3.97 23.04 7.53
C ASN A 109 5.36 22.54 8.00
N ASN A 110 5.44 21.29 8.47
CA ASN A 110 6.70 20.64 8.82
C ASN A 110 7.49 20.11 7.62
N LYS A 111 7.01 20.33 6.38
CA LYS A 111 7.62 19.88 5.13
C LYS A 111 7.83 18.37 5.04
N MET A 112 7.09 17.56 5.80
CA MET A 112 7.16 16.10 5.72
C MET A 112 6.55 15.55 4.42
N LEU A 113 5.75 16.37 3.73
CA LEU A 113 5.09 16.03 2.47
C LEU A 113 5.81 16.61 1.26
N ASP A 114 6.81 17.47 1.44
CA ASP A 114 7.55 18.08 0.34
C ASP A 114 8.56 17.08 -0.21
N TRP A 115 8.39 16.68 -1.47
CA TRP A 115 9.28 15.73 -2.15
C TRP A 115 10.50 16.38 -2.80
N LEU A 116 10.67 17.70 -2.66
CA LEU A 116 11.66 18.52 -3.37
C LEU A 116 12.60 19.27 -2.42
#